data_AF-A0A7S0JIQ8-F1
#
_entry.id   AF-A0A7S0JIQ8-F1
#
_cell.length_a   1.000
_cell.length_b   1.000
_cell.length_c   1.000
_cell.angle_alpha   90.00
_cell.angle_beta   90.00
_cell.angle_gamma   90.00
#
_symmetry.space_group_name_H-M   'P 1'
#
loop_
_entity.id
_entity.type
_entity.pdbx_description
1 polymer ?
#
loop_
_entity_poly.entity_id
_entity_poly.type
_entity_poly.pdbx_seq_one_letter_code
_entity_poly.pdbx_strand_id
1 'polypeptide(L)'
;LVQPLGAGPRYPEMLLLLSVLLLLSVADVGALRTPLSSRRAVLAGALALPASSRRVVAADSADDSIEVYFGCGCFWHVQHEFVVAEKRLLGRGDLQITSRVGYAGGSGLKDGKVCYHNAAQISDYGSLGHAEVVQLRIPP
;
A
#
# COMPACT_ATOMS: atom_id res chain seq x y z
N LEU A 1 -2.46 -3.65 -1.55
CA LEU A 1 -1.96 -2.52 -0.73
C LEU A 1 -2.90 -2.38 0.47
N VAL A 2 -2.54 -2.97 1.60
CA VAL A 2 -3.40 -3.00 2.81
C VAL A 2 -3.33 -1.62 3.47
N GLN A 3 -4.48 -0.94 3.62
CA GLN A 3 -4.60 0.25 4.45
C GLN A 3 -4.50 -0.14 5.93
N PRO A 4 -3.79 0.63 6.79
CA PRO A 4 -3.75 0.35 8.22
C PRO A 4 -5.09 0.70 8.85
N LEU A 5 -5.71 -0.27 9.54
CA LEU A 5 -6.88 -0.04 10.38
C LEU A 5 -6.44 0.69 11.65
N GLY A 6 -6.96 1.90 11.84
CA GLY A 6 -6.78 2.70 13.05
C GLY A 6 -7.33 1.96 14.28
N ALA A 7 -6.52 1.92 15.32
CA ALA A 7 -6.92 1.46 16.65
C ALA A 7 -7.99 2.41 17.22
N GLY A 8 -9.18 1.88 17.50
CA GLY A 8 -10.19 2.58 18.30
C GLY A 8 -9.71 2.69 19.76
N PRO A 9 -9.93 3.83 20.44
CA PRO A 9 -9.33 4.00 21.74
C PRO A 9 -10.17 3.44 22.89
N ARG A 10 -9.49 2.76 23.81
CA ARG A 10 -9.97 2.52 25.18
C ARG A 10 -9.39 3.64 26.06
N TYR A 11 -10.22 4.54 26.57
CA TYR A 11 -9.77 5.61 27.47
C TYR A 11 -10.65 5.71 28.73
N PRO A 12 -10.17 5.26 29.89
CA PRO A 12 -10.63 5.74 31.19
C PRO A 12 -9.55 6.63 31.84
N GLU A 13 -8.85 7.45 31.06
CA GLU A 13 -7.79 8.38 31.53
C GLU A 13 -7.85 9.72 30.74
N MET A 14 -9.00 10.04 30.13
CA MET A 14 -9.20 11.20 29.24
C MET A 14 -10.10 12.26 29.86
N LEU A 15 -10.13 12.36 31.20
CA LEU A 15 -10.84 13.46 31.89
C LEU A 15 -9.89 14.40 32.65
N LEU A 16 -8.66 13.98 32.97
CA LEU A 16 -7.72 14.80 33.74
C LEU A 16 -6.82 15.71 32.88
N LEU A 17 -6.68 15.43 31.58
CA LEU A 17 -5.82 16.20 30.66
C LEU A 17 -6.54 17.37 29.95
N LEU A 18 -7.87 17.43 30.04
CA LEU A 18 -8.69 18.47 29.39
C LEU A 18 -8.65 19.84 30.08
N SER A 19 -8.05 19.96 31.27
CA SER A 19 -7.96 21.23 32.01
C SER A 19 -6.68 22.03 31.77
N VAL A 20 -5.63 21.46 31.14
CA VAL A 20 -4.29 22.09 31.07
C VAL A 20 -3.98 22.76 29.71
N LEU A 21 -4.70 22.44 28.64
CA LEU A 21 -4.36 22.96 27.29
C LEU A 21 -5.21 24.15 26.79
N LEU A 22 -6.09 24.72 27.63
CA LEU A 22 -6.90 25.90 27.31
C LEU A 22 -6.15 27.25 27.44
N LEU A 23 -4.80 27.28 27.35
CA LEU A 23 -3.99 28.49 27.62
C LEU A 23 -3.01 28.91 26.51
N LEU A 24 -3.08 28.37 25.29
CA LEU A 24 -2.20 28.80 24.18
C LEU A 24 -2.98 29.45 23.01
N SER A 25 -3.89 30.35 23.36
CA SER A 25 -4.38 31.38 22.42
C SER A 25 -3.50 32.63 22.57
N VAL A 26 -3.18 33.24 21.42
CA VAL A 26 -2.66 34.61 21.17
C VAL A 26 -1.25 34.67 20.56
N ALA A 27 -1.16 35.48 19.49
CA ALA A 27 -0.01 35.96 18.71
C ALA A 27 0.38 35.07 17.51
N ASP A 28 0.50 35.52 16.26
CA ASP A 28 0.35 36.81 15.59
C ASP A 28 0.44 36.47 14.08
N VAL A 29 -0.59 36.72 13.26
CA VAL A 29 -0.46 36.64 11.79
C VAL A 29 -0.66 38.03 11.24
N GLY A 30 0.43 38.81 11.30
CA GLY A 30 0.56 40.08 10.63
C GLY A 30 0.27 39.94 9.14
N ALA A 31 -0.80 40.59 8.70
CA ALA A 31 -1.09 40.82 7.30
C ALA A 31 -0.39 42.11 6.81
N LEU A 32 -0.08 42.09 5.52
CA LEU A 32 -0.04 43.24 4.59
C LEU A 32 1.31 43.99 4.42
N ARG A 33 1.93 43.86 3.25
CA ARG A 33 1.97 44.89 2.17
C ARG A 33 2.98 44.51 1.07
N THR A 34 2.55 44.70 -0.19
CA THR A 34 3.26 44.51 -1.46
C THR A 34 4.30 45.62 -1.71
N PRO A 35 5.19 45.55 -2.74
CA PRO A 35 4.78 46.00 -4.09
C PRO A 35 5.39 45.22 -5.29
N LEU A 36 4.63 45.26 -6.39
CA LEU A 36 5.09 45.10 -7.77
C LEU A 36 6.16 46.15 -8.12
N SER A 37 7.20 45.78 -8.88
CA SER A 37 7.64 46.51 -10.10
C SER A 37 8.99 46.01 -10.62
N SER A 38 8.94 45.47 -11.84
CA SER A 38 9.86 45.70 -12.96
C SER A 38 11.38 45.59 -12.74
N ARG A 39 12.00 44.65 -13.46
CA ARG A 39 13.02 44.96 -14.49
C ARG A 39 13.34 43.75 -15.37
N ARG A 40 13.15 43.97 -16.68
CA ARG A 40 13.89 43.42 -17.82
C ARG A 40 13.65 41.96 -18.22
N ALA A 41 12.79 41.82 -19.22
CA ALA A 41 12.87 40.79 -20.23
C ALA A 41 14.26 40.80 -20.90
N VAL A 42 14.91 39.64 -20.94
CA VAL A 42 15.93 39.32 -21.95
C VAL A 42 15.53 37.96 -22.52
N LEU A 43 15.04 38.01 -23.75
CA LEU A 43 14.82 36.85 -24.61
C LEU A 43 16.19 36.30 -25.00
N ALA A 44 16.59 35.17 -24.44
CA ALA A 44 17.66 34.34 -24.96
C ALA A 44 17.06 32.97 -25.31
N GLY A 45 16.64 32.85 -26.58
CA GLY A 45 16.21 31.58 -27.15
C GLY A 45 17.40 30.64 -27.30
N ALA A 46 17.45 29.61 -26.47
CA ALA A 46 18.24 28.42 -26.71
C ALA A 46 17.26 27.29 -27.03
N LEU A 47 17.33 26.75 -28.26
CA LEU A 47 16.65 25.50 -28.61
C LEU A 47 17.24 24.37 -27.75
N ALA A 48 16.64 24.14 -26.58
CA ALA A 48 16.89 22.94 -25.81
C ALA A 48 16.17 21.78 -26.53
N LEU A 49 16.91 21.03 -27.33
CA LEU A 49 16.51 19.69 -27.77
C LEU A 49 16.15 18.90 -26.51
N PRO A 50 14.94 18.34 -26.37
CA PRO A 50 14.65 17.44 -25.28
C PRO A 50 15.53 16.20 -25.49
N ALA A 51 16.62 16.09 -24.74
CA ALA A 51 17.34 14.84 -24.58
C ALA A 51 16.35 13.87 -23.93
N SER A 52 15.64 13.11 -24.77
CA SER A 52 14.78 12.02 -24.36
C SER A 52 15.67 11.00 -23.67
N SER A 53 15.75 11.12 -22.35
CA SER A 53 16.41 10.16 -21.50
C SER A 53 15.59 8.87 -21.59
N ARG A 54 15.93 8.05 -22.59
CA ARG A 54 15.35 6.71 -22.75
C ARG A 54 15.83 5.92 -21.54
N ARG A 55 14.97 5.83 -20.52
CA ARG A 55 15.15 4.84 -19.45
C ARG A 55 15.27 3.49 -20.13
N VAL A 56 16.45 2.90 -20.04
CA VAL A 56 16.63 1.48 -20.31
C VAL A 56 15.81 0.80 -19.22
N VAL A 57 14.59 0.41 -19.56
CA VAL A 57 13.87 -0.60 -18.80
C VAL A 57 14.75 -1.83 -18.97
N ALA A 58 15.45 -2.23 -17.91
CA ALA A 58 16.17 -3.48 -17.90
C ALA A 58 15.15 -4.54 -18.35
N ALA A 59 15.44 -5.21 -19.46
CA ALA A 59 14.66 -6.34 -19.88
C ALA A 59 14.71 -7.33 -18.72
N ASP A 60 13.53 -7.58 -18.14
CA ASP A 60 13.31 -8.65 -17.19
C ASP A 60 13.82 -9.91 -17.88
N SER A 61 14.94 -10.47 -17.41
CA SER A 61 15.36 -11.81 -17.80
C SER A 61 14.13 -12.68 -17.63
N ALA A 62 13.61 -13.24 -18.72
CA ALA A 62 12.36 -13.99 -18.71
C ALA A 62 12.41 -15.02 -17.58
N ASP A 63 11.79 -14.69 -16.45
CA ASP A 63 11.77 -15.52 -15.27
C ASP A 63 10.73 -16.59 -15.57
N ASP A 64 11.20 -17.74 -16.03
CA ASP A 64 10.41 -18.94 -16.38
C ASP A 64 9.59 -19.49 -15.20
N SER A 65 9.60 -18.82 -14.05
CA SER A 65 8.74 -19.14 -12.93
C SER A 65 7.25 -19.09 -13.31
N ILE A 66 6.51 -20.02 -12.73
CA ILE A 66 5.06 -20.10 -12.84
C ILE A 66 4.41 -19.52 -11.59
N GLU A 67 3.27 -18.88 -11.77
CA GLU A 67 2.46 -18.34 -10.68
C GLU A 67 1.39 -19.35 -10.27
N VAL A 68 1.37 -19.72 -9.00
CA VAL A 68 0.48 -20.77 -8.47
C VAL A 68 -0.29 -20.23 -7.28
N TYR A 69 -1.57 -20.62 -7.18
CA TYR A 69 -2.45 -20.30 -6.05
C TYR A 69 -2.75 -21.55 -5.22
N PHE A 70 -2.66 -21.41 -3.90
CA PHE A 70 -3.00 -22.44 -2.93
C PHE A 70 -4.11 -21.96 -2.01
N GLY A 71 -5.24 -22.67 -1.97
CA GLY A 71 -6.34 -22.42 -1.03
C GLY A 71 -6.45 -23.56 -0.01
N CYS A 72 -5.69 -23.47 1.08
CA CYS A 72 -5.56 -24.55 2.07
C CYS A 72 -5.85 -24.09 3.52
N GLY A 73 -6.86 -23.25 3.70
CA GLY A 73 -7.31 -22.76 5.00
C GLY A 73 -6.85 -21.33 5.27
N CYS A 74 -6.48 -21.04 6.52
CA CYS A 74 -6.13 -19.68 6.92
C CYS A 74 -4.86 -19.18 6.21
N PHE A 75 -5.01 -18.18 5.35
CA PHE A 75 -3.91 -17.66 4.53
C PHE A 75 -2.77 -17.02 5.34
N TRP A 76 -2.97 -16.64 6.61
CA TRP A 76 -1.92 -16.09 7.47
C TRP A 76 -0.91 -17.16 7.83
N HIS A 77 -1.41 -18.33 8.25
CA HIS A 77 -0.57 -19.49 8.54
C HIS A 77 0.11 -19.99 7.26
N VAL A 78 -0.67 -20.17 6.20
CA VAL A 78 -0.15 -20.72 4.94
C VAL A 78 0.90 -19.79 4.32
N GLN A 79 0.68 -18.47 4.35
CA GLN A 79 1.67 -17.52 3.85
C GLN A 79 2.97 -17.61 4.66
N HIS A 80 2.89 -17.67 5.99
CA HIS A 80 4.07 -17.84 6.82
C HIS A 80 4.88 -19.08 6.40
N GLU A 81 4.22 -20.23 6.24
CA GLU A 81 4.90 -21.46 5.82
C GLU A 81 5.52 -21.34 4.43
N PHE A 82 4.84 -20.70 3.47
CA PHE A 82 5.44 -20.45 2.16
C PHE A 82 6.58 -19.45 2.19
N VAL A 83 6.54 -18.39 3.01
CA VAL A 83 7.70 -17.50 3.19
C VAL A 83 8.89 -18.28 3.74
N VAL A 84 8.68 -19.16 4.72
CA VAL A 84 9.72 -20.02 5.27
C VAL A 84 10.27 -20.97 4.20
N ALA A 85 9.39 -21.57 3.40
CA ALA A 85 9.78 -22.46 2.29
C ALA A 85 10.57 -21.71 1.20
N GLU A 86 10.13 -20.51 0.79
CA GLU A 86 10.85 -19.69 -0.19
C GLU A 86 12.27 -19.34 0.29
N LYS A 87 12.44 -19.04 1.58
CA LYS A 87 13.77 -18.79 2.16
C LYS A 87 14.64 -20.04 2.17
N ARG A 88 14.08 -21.18 2.63
CA ARG A 88 14.84 -22.41 2.88
C ARG A 88 15.11 -23.22 1.62
N LEU A 89 14.14 -23.30 0.71
CA LEU A 89 14.18 -24.16 -0.47
C LEU A 89 14.58 -23.38 -1.72
N LEU A 90 14.14 -22.14 -1.87
CA LEU A 90 14.45 -21.31 -3.04
C LEU A 90 15.57 -20.29 -2.80
N GLY A 91 16.11 -20.22 -1.57
CA GLY A 91 17.21 -19.32 -1.21
C GLY A 91 16.85 -17.83 -1.31
N ARG A 92 15.56 -17.48 -1.28
CA ARG A 92 15.11 -16.08 -1.46
C ARG A 92 15.43 -15.24 -0.22
N GLY A 93 15.91 -14.02 -0.46
CA GLY A 93 16.04 -12.99 0.58
C GLY A 93 14.70 -12.29 0.89
N ASP A 94 14.66 -11.49 1.95
CA ASP A 94 13.43 -10.82 2.42
C ASP A 94 12.73 -9.99 1.34
N LEU A 95 13.50 -9.32 0.49
CA LEU A 95 12.98 -8.49 -0.61
C LEU A 95 12.57 -9.29 -1.85
N GLN A 96 12.85 -10.59 -1.89
CA GLN A 96 12.57 -11.49 -3.02
C GLN A 96 11.37 -12.41 -2.75
N ILE A 97 10.78 -12.37 -1.56
CA ILE A 97 9.62 -13.19 -1.20
C ILE A 97 8.41 -12.82 -2.07
N THR A 98 7.87 -13.82 -2.74
CA THR A 98 6.75 -13.68 -3.69
C THR A 98 5.41 -14.10 -3.10
N SER A 99 5.37 -14.82 -1.98
CA SER A 99 4.11 -15.23 -1.34
C SER A 99 3.21 -14.04 -0.97
N ARG A 100 2.02 -13.98 -1.56
CA ARG A 100 0.99 -12.94 -1.29
C ARG A 100 -0.35 -13.59 -0.99
N VAL A 101 -0.98 -13.14 0.08
CA VAL A 101 -2.34 -13.56 0.43
C VAL A 101 -3.39 -12.83 -0.41
N GLY A 102 -4.52 -13.47 -0.62
CA GLY A 102 -5.68 -12.86 -1.27
C GLY A 102 -6.93 -13.71 -1.15
N TYR A 103 -7.94 -13.35 -1.94
CA TYR A 103 -9.20 -14.06 -2.05
C TYR A 103 -9.42 -14.42 -3.53
N ALA A 104 -9.75 -15.68 -3.81
CA ALA A 104 -9.99 -16.15 -5.18
C ALA A 104 -11.00 -17.29 -5.23
N GLY A 105 -11.45 -17.64 -6.44
CA GLY A 105 -12.35 -18.75 -6.70
C GLY A 105 -13.84 -18.46 -6.49
N GLY A 106 -14.20 -17.26 -6.02
CA GLY A 106 -15.58 -16.83 -5.81
C GLY A 106 -16.20 -16.04 -6.97
N SER A 107 -17.33 -15.39 -6.71
CA SER A 107 -18.15 -14.70 -7.73
C SER A 107 -17.67 -13.30 -8.12
N GLY A 108 -16.45 -12.91 -7.75
CA GLY A 108 -15.86 -11.61 -8.06
C GLY A 108 -16.02 -10.57 -6.96
N LEU A 109 -16.07 -9.29 -7.34
CA LEU A 109 -16.06 -8.16 -6.41
C LEU A 109 -17.48 -7.69 -6.07
N LYS A 110 -17.71 -7.20 -4.85
CA LYS A 110 -18.92 -6.43 -4.49
C LYS A 110 -18.53 -5.00 -4.17
N ASP A 111 -19.16 -4.04 -4.86
CA ASP A 111 -18.84 -2.62 -4.76
C ASP A 111 -17.35 -2.31 -5.00
N GLY A 112 -16.73 -3.07 -5.92
CA GLY A 112 -15.31 -2.98 -6.25
C GLY A 112 -14.36 -3.52 -5.18
N LYS A 113 -14.88 -4.26 -4.18
CA LYS A 113 -14.09 -4.75 -3.04
C LYS A 113 -14.36 -6.23 -2.76
N VAL A 114 -13.38 -6.84 -2.10
CA VAL A 114 -13.53 -8.07 -1.32
C VAL A 114 -12.84 -7.82 0.01
N CYS A 115 -13.56 -8.01 1.09
CA CYS A 115 -13.15 -7.69 2.44
C CYS A 115 -12.94 -8.97 3.24
N TYR A 116 -12.00 -8.92 4.19
CA TYR A 116 -11.93 -9.92 5.23
C TYR A 116 -13.23 -9.95 6.06
N HIS A 117 -13.41 -11.01 6.84
CA HIS A 117 -14.54 -11.14 7.74
C HIS A 117 -14.76 -9.88 8.57
N ASN A 118 -15.97 -9.34 8.48
CA ASN A 118 -16.36 -8.12 9.16
C ASN A 118 -17.79 -8.21 9.67
N ALA A 119 -18.05 -7.55 10.81
CA ALA A 119 -19.35 -7.62 11.51
C ALA A 119 -20.53 -7.07 10.68
N ALA A 120 -20.25 -6.15 9.75
CA ALA A 120 -21.27 -5.56 8.88
C ALA A 120 -21.58 -6.40 7.63
N GLN A 121 -20.86 -7.52 7.41
CA GLN A 121 -20.98 -8.38 6.21
C GLN A 121 -20.86 -7.60 4.88
N ILE A 122 -20.09 -6.51 4.89
CA ILE A 122 -19.85 -5.68 3.70
C ILE A 122 -18.75 -6.32 2.88
N SER A 123 -19.09 -6.70 1.64
CA SER A 123 -18.19 -7.34 0.68
C SER A 123 -17.37 -8.50 1.27
N ASP A 124 -17.94 -9.22 2.23
CA ASP A 124 -17.30 -10.33 2.93
C ASP A 124 -16.88 -11.44 1.96
N TYR A 125 -15.61 -11.85 2.02
CA TYR A 125 -15.05 -12.81 1.05
C TYR A 125 -15.77 -14.16 1.06
N GLY A 126 -16.16 -14.65 2.24
CA GLY A 126 -16.87 -15.94 2.39
C GLY A 126 -18.28 -15.87 1.83
N SER A 127 -18.98 -14.76 2.07
CA SER A 127 -20.31 -14.50 1.48
C SER A 127 -20.27 -14.36 -0.04
N LEU A 128 -19.14 -13.94 -0.61
CA LEU A 128 -18.89 -13.88 -2.05
C LEU A 128 -18.32 -15.19 -2.63
N GLY A 129 -18.20 -16.24 -1.80
CA GLY A 129 -17.74 -17.56 -2.19
C GLY A 129 -16.25 -17.65 -2.51
N HIS A 130 -15.44 -16.66 -2.13
CA HIS A 130 -13.99 -16.75 -2.28
C HIS A 130 -13.40 -17.65 -1.20
N ALA A 131 -12.32 -18.34 -1.55
CA ALA A 131 -11.42 -18.96 -0.57
C ALA A 131 -10.31 -17.97 -0.19
N GLU A 132 -9.81 -18.11 1.05
CA GLU A 132 -8.50 -17.57 1.40
C GLU A 132 -7.42 -18.31 0.61
N VAL A 133 -6.58 -17.58 -0.12
CA VAL A 133 -5.53 -18.15 -0.96
C VAL A 133 -4.17 -17.48 -0.72
N VAL A 134 -3.10 -18.22 -1.01
CA VAL A 134 -1.75 -17.70 -1.15
C VAL A 134 -1.25 -17.95 -2.56
N GLN A 135 -0.80 -16.89 -3.21
CA GLN A 135 -0.14 -16.90 -4.50
C GLN A 135 1.37 -16.83 -4.29
N LEU A 136 2.16 -17.60 -5.05
CA LEU A 136 3.61 -17.46 -5.11
C LEU A 136 4.15 -17.85 -6.49
N ARG A 137 5.38 -17.40 -6.79
CA ARG A 137 6.11 -17.80 -7.99
C ARG A 137 7.05 -18.94 -7.66
N ILE A 138 6.95 -20.06 -8.37
CA ILE A 138 7.88 -21.19 -8.25
C ILE A 138 8.62 -21.38 -9.57
N PRO A 139 9.92 -21.71 -9.55
CA PRO A 139 10.60 -22.20 -10.74
C PRO A 139 9.90 -23.45 -11.28
N PRO A 140 9.97 -23.71 -12.61
CA PRO A 140 9.33 -24.86 -13.24
C PRO A 140 9.92 -26.21 -12.79
#